data_AF-A0A7C4ZLM3-F1
#
_entry.id   AF-A0A7C4ZLM3-F1
#
_cell.length_a   1.000
_cell.length_b   1.000
_cell.length_c   1.000
_cell.angle_alpha   90.00
_cell.angle_beta   90.00
_cell.angle_gamma   90.00
#
_symmetry.space_group_name_H-M   'P 1'
#
loop_
_entity.id
_entity.type
_entity.pdbx_description
1 polymer ?
#
loop_
_entity_poly.entity_id
_entity_poly.type
_entity_poly.pdbx_seq_one_letter_code
_entity_poly.pdbx_strand_id
1 'polypeptide(L)'
;MPIIAHINYATSIRVHRILGRVTAAEFLESVDYYRAHPHLGRTDLINLVDETVDVSAFAMKDLELLRGAFREFYEELRLEVVLRSAWVCPNVRAWPLVEEWLRDRHSRDCMATEVLLVSRLEDAKSLFDSDELALVRDWIGFSELKRFEAPEPSARY
;
A
#
# COMPACT_ATOMS: atom_id res chain seq x y z
N MET A 1 -2.68 7.12 -13.83
CA MET A 1 -3.04 5.85 -13.17
C MET A 1 -1.94 5.42 -12.21
N PRO A 2 -1.95 5.94 -10.97
CA PRO A 2 -0.83 5.83 -10.04
C PRO A 2 -0.94 4.67 -9.04
N ILE A 3 -2.14 4.29 -8.59
CA ILE A 3 -2.34 3.12 -7.71
C ILE A 3 -3.56 2.32 -8.15
N ILE A 4 -3.40 1.01 -8.32
CA ILE A 4 -4.49 0.09 -8.65
C ILE A 4 -4.59 -0.99 -7.58
N ALA A 5 -5.72 -1.01 -6.87
CA ALA A 5 -6.02 -2.03 -5.88
C ALA A 5 -6.69 -3.24 -6.49
N HIS A 6 -6.25 -4.41 -6.06
CA HIS A 6 -6.82 -5.71 -6.40
C HIS A 6 -6.97 -6.55 -5.13
N ILE A 7 -7.85 -7.55 -5.17
CA ILE A 7 -8.06 -8.48 -4.05
C ILE A 7 -8.16 -9.90 -4.59
N ASN A 8 -7.57 -10.84 -3.88
CA ASN A 8 -7.90 -12.25 -3.95
C ASN A 8 -8.77 -12.59 -2.75
N TYR A 9 -10.08 -12.81 -2.98
CA TYR A 9 -11.04 -13.09 -1.91
C TYR A 9 -10.84 -14.47 -1.27
N ALA A 10 -10.20 -15.42 -1.94
CA ALA A 10 -9.96 -16.75 -1.40
C ALA A 10 -8.87 -16.73 -0.32
N THR A 11 -7.84 -15.91 -0.50
CA THR A 11 -6.74 -15.75 0.47
C THR A 11 -6.86 -14.51 1.34
N SER A 12 -7.81 -13.61 1.05
CA SER A 12 -7.91 -12.29 1.70
C SER A 12 -6.61 -11.49 1.60
N ILE A 13 -5.93 -11.58 0.46
CA ILE A 13 -4.72 -10.78 0.14
C ILE A 13 -5.11 -9.69 -0.85
N ARG A 14 -4.79 -8.46 -0.48
CA ARG A 14 -4.94 -7.28 -1.33
C ARG A 14 -3.60 -6.91 -1.95
N VAL A 15 -3.62 -6.52 -3.22
CA VAL A 15 -2.44 -6.04 -3.92
C VAL A 15 -2.65 -4.61 -4.39
N HIS A 16 -1.70 -3.73 -4.08
CA HIS A 16 -1.61 -2.39 -4.66
C HIS A 16 -0.51 -2.38 -5.70
N ARG A 17 -0.86 -2.11 -6.95
CA ARG A 17 0.12 -1.85 -8.02
C ARG A 17 0.35 -0.35 -8.10
N ILE A 18 1.57 0.08 -7.81
CA ILE A 18 1.96 1.50 -7.72
C ILE A 18 2.83 1.83 -8.94
N LEU A 19 2.29 2.64 -9.84
CA LEU A 19 2.81 2.82 -11.21
C LEU A 19 2.96 4.31 -11.54
N GLY A 20 3.79 4.65 -12.53
CA GLY A 20 3.85 6.01 -13.08
C GLY A 20 4.19 7.08 -12.03
N ARG A 21 3.62 8.27 -12.15
CA ARG A 21 3.85 9.36 -11.18
C ARG A 21 2.82 9.32 -10.06
N VAL A 22 3.28 9.20 -8.82
CA VAL A 22 2.43 9.05 -7.62
C VAL A 22 2.52 10.27 -6.72
N THR A 23 1.42 10.62 -6.05
CA THR A 23 1.35 11.70 -5.07
C THR A 23 0.69 11.21 -3.78
N ALA A 24 0.61 12.08 -2.77
CA ALA A 24 -0.12 11.79 -1.54
C ALA A 24 -1.62 11.60 -1.77
N ALA A 25 -2.18 12.26 -2.79
CA ALA A 25 -3.62 12.30 -3.02
C ALA A 25 -4.20 10.91 -3.27
N GLU A 26 -3.49 10.04 -4.00
CA GLU A 26 -4.00 8.72 -4.35
C GLU A 26 -3.97 7.76 -3.17
N PHE A 27 -2.99 7.93 -2.27
CA PHE A 27 -2.99 7.20 -1.00
C PHE A 27 -4.11 7.69 -0.08
N LEU A 28 -4.38 9.00 -0.01
CA LEU A 28 -5.52 9.53 0.76
C LEU A 28 -6.86 9.03 0.20
N GLU A 29 -7.05 9.04 -1.12
CA GLU A 29 -8.25 8.44 -1.74
C GLU A 29 -8.38 6.96 -1.37
N SER A 30 -7.26 6.22 -1.28
CA SER A 30 -7.28 4.83 -0.84
C SER A 30 -7.75 4.68 0.60
N VAL A 31 -7.35 5.56 1.52
CA VAL A 31 -7.82 5.56 2.91
C VAL A 31 -9.33 5.78 2.97
N ASP A 32 -9.85 6.78 2.26
CA ASP A 32 -11.29 7.07 2.22
C ASP A 32 -12.09 5.90 1.65
N TYR A 33 -11.56 5.27 0.60
CA TYR A 33 -12.17 4.07 0.03
C TYR A 33 -12.22 2.91 1.04
N TYR A 34 -11.16 2.68 1.82
CA TYR A 34 -11.15 1.61 2.81
C TYR A 34 -11.95 1.93 4.07
N ARG A 35 -12.12 3.20 4.44
CA ARG A 35 -13.10 3.63 5.45
C ARG A 35 -14.53 3.29 5.02
N ALA A 36 -14.86 3.51 3.76
CA ALA A 36 -16.16 3.13 3.21
C ALA A 36 -16.33 1.60 3.06
N HIS A 37 -15.24 0.84 3.02
CA HIS A 37 -15.23 -0.62 2.89
C HIS A 37 -14.35 -1.31 3.95
N PRO A 38 -14.72 -1.26 5.24
CA PRO A 38 -13.82 -1.68 6.33
C PRO A 38 -13.33 -3.12 6.25
N HIS A 39 -14.13 -4.02 5.66
CA HIS A 39 -13.74 -5.42 5.45
C HIS A 39 -12.50 -5.57 4.56
N LEU A 40 -12.29 -4.66 3.59
CA LEU A 40 -11.10 -4.61 2.75
C LEU A 40 -9.89 -3.99 3.46
N GLY A 41 -10.12 -3.26 4.56
CA GLY A 41 -9.06 -2.73 5.43
C GLY A 41 -8.45 -3.78 6.37
N ARG A 42 -9.14 -4.91 6.54
CA ARG A 42 -8.77 -6.02 7.43
C ARG A 42 -8.10 -7.19 6.70
N THR A 43 -7.60 -6.95 5.49
CA THR A 43 -6.92 -7.93 4.65
C THR A 43 -5.43 -7.67 4.63
N ASP A 44 -4.64 -8.72 4.45
CA ASP A 44 -3.20 -8.57 4.23
C ASP A 44 -2.93 -7.78 2.93
N LEU A 45 -1.79 -7.11 2.86
CA LEU A 45 -1.49 -6.17 1.78
C LEU A 45 -0.09 -6.36 1.20
N ILE A 46 0.00 -6.51 -0.11
CA ILE A 46 1.26 -6.43 -0.84
C ILE A 46 1.25 -5.21 -1.75
N ASN A 47 2.18 -4.28 -1.52
CA ASN A 47 2.42 -3.11 -2.36
C ASN A 47 3.52 -3.47 -3.37
N LEU A 48 3.18 -3.49 -4.65
CA LEU A 48 4.09 -3.70 -5.76
C LEU A 48 4.43 -2.36 -6.40
N VAL A 49 5.63 -1.87 -6.12
CA VAL A 49 6.15 -0.60 -6.67
C VAL A 49 6.83 -0.88 -8.00
N ASP A 50 6.40 -0.20 -9.07
CA ASP A 50 6.98 -0.37 -10.39
C ASP A 50 8.41 0.19 -10.47
N GLU A 51 9.27 -0.45 -11.27
CA GLU A 51 10.65 -0.01 -11.50
C GLU A 51 10.76 1.42 -12.05
N THR A 52 9.72 1.87 -12.75
CA THR A 52 9.67 3.18 -13.40
C THR A 52 8.88 4.23 -12.62
N VAL A 53 8.42 3.91 -11.40
CA VAL A 53 7.63 4.85 -10.60
C VAL A 53 8.38 6.18 -10.39
N ASP A 54 7.66 7.29 -10.53
CA ASP A 54 8.13 8.64 -10.24
C ASP A 54 7.51 9.13 -8.93
N VAL A 55 8.36 9.27 -7.93
CA VAL A 55 8.01 9.76 -6.60
C VAL A 55 8.44 11.20 -6.35
N SER A 56 8.90 11.92 -7.38
CA SER A 56 9.39 13.31 -7.26
C SER A 56 8.35 14.30 -6.74
N ALA A 57 7.06 13.93 -6.80
CA ALA A 57 5.97 14.74 -6.29
C ALA A 57 5.75 14.60 -4.77
N PHE A 58 6.42 13.67 -4.09
CA PHE A 58 6.31 13.50 -2.64
C PHE A 58 7.24 14.44 -1.89
N ALA A 59 6.68 15.19 -0.95
CA ALA A 59 7.41 15.92 0.07
C ALA A 59 7.29 15.22 1.44
N MET A 60 8.21 15.53 2.37
CA MET A 60 8.17 14.96 3.73
C MET A 60 6.85 15.24 4.47
N LYS A 61 6.28 16.44 4.29
CA LYS A 61 4.97 16.81 4.85
C LYS A 61 3.83 15.88 4.38
N ASP A 62 3.96 15.30 3.19
CA ASP A 62 2.96 14.40 2.63
C ASP A 62 3.00 13.05 3.34
N LEU A 63 4.20 12.57 3.70
CA LEU A 63 4.36 11.36 4.50
C LEU A 63 3.75 11.52 5.90
N GLU A 64 3.92 12.68 6.53
CA GLU A 64 3.30 12.97 7.83
C GLU A 64 1.78 13.00 7.75
N LEU A 65 1.24 13.64 6.72
CA LEU A 65 -0.20 13.66 6.45
C LEU A 65 -0.75 12.23 6.25
N LEU A 66 -0.07 11.43 5.43
CA LEU A 66 -0.45 10.04 5.20
C LEU A 66 -0.35 9.20 6.47
N ARG A 67 0.69 9.38 7.29
CA ARG A 67 0.83 8.67 8.57
C ARG A 67 -0.36 8.97 9.48
N GLY A 68 -0.77 10.23 9.58
CA GLY A 68 -1.96 10.62 10.35
C GLY A 68 -3.24 9.95 9.85
N ALA A 69 -3.50 10.04 8.54
CA ALA A 69 -4.71 9.49 7.93
C ALA A 69 -4.81 7.95 8.08
N PHE A 70 -3.71 7.23 7.86
CA PHE A 70 -3.69 5.78 8.04
C PHE A 70 -3.81 5.39 9.52
N ARG A 71 -3.20 6.12 10.45
CA ARG A 71 -3.33 5.86 11.89
C ARG A 71 -4.79 5.93 12.33
N GLU A 72 -5.47 7.04 12.02
CA GLU A 72 -6.89 7.22 12.33
C GLU A 72 -7.74 6.08 11.76
N PHE A 73 -7.50 5.73 10.49
CA PHE A 73 -8.20 4.62 9.85
C PHE A 73 -7.99 3.27 10.56
N TYR A 74 -6.75 2.92 10.92
CA TYR A 74 -6.48 1.66 11.61
C TYR A 74 -7.03 1.64 13.05
N GLU A 75 -7.04 2.78 13.75
CA GLU A 75 -7.70 2.92 15.04
C GLU A 75 -9.23 2.70 14.93
N GLU A 76 -9.87 3.25 13.89
CA GLU A 76 -11.30 3.05 13.59
C GLU A 76 -11.63 1.58 13.29
N LEU A 77 -10.73 0.86 12.62
CA LEU A 77 -10.93 -0.55 12.28
C LEU A 77 -10.98 -1.47 13.51
N ARG A 78 -10.42 -1.04 14.65
CA ARG A 78 -10.28 -1.83 15.88
C ARG A 78 -9.75 -3.24 15.60
N LEU A 79 -8.60 -3.31 14.94
CA LEU A 79 -8.00 -4.59 14.57
C LEU A 79 -7.69 -5.43 15.81
N GLU A 80 -8.28 -6.63 15.87
CA GLU A 80 -8.00 -7.63 16.90
C GLU A 80 -6.83 -8.57 16.50
N VAL A 81 -6.36 -8.46 15.26
CA VAL A 81 -5.30 -9.28 14.66
C VAL A 81 -4.23 -8.40 14.02
N VAL A 82 -3.00 -8.94 13.95
CA VAL A 82 -1.90 -8.32 13.22
C VAL A 82 -2.02 -8.69 11.74
N LEU A 83 -2.12 -7.69 10.86
CA LEU A 83 -2.08 -7.85 9.41
C LEU A 83 -0.64 -7.94 8.90
N ARG A 84 -0.43 -8.57 7.76
CA ARG A 84 0.88 -8.62 7.10
C ARG A 84 0.92 -7.59 5.98
N SER A 85 2.00 -6.83 5.89
CA SER A 85 2.23 -5.93 4.76
C SER A 85 3.63 -6.07 4.17
N ALA A 86 3.71 -6.40 2.87
CA ALA A 86 4.96 -6.34 2.13
C ALA A 86 4.98 -5.14 1.19
N TRP A 87 6.12 -4.47 1.10
CA TRP A 87 6.47 -3.50 0.07
C TRP A 87 7.56 -4.11 -0.80
N VAL A 88 7.22 -4.40 -2.06
CA VAL A 88 8.16 -4.88 -3.07
C VAL A 88 8.56 -3.68 -3.92
N CYS A 89 9.79 -3.19 -3.70
CA CYS A 89 10.31 -1.97 -4.30
C CYS A 89 11.66 -2.23 -5.00
N PRO A 90 11.67 -2.62 -6.28
CA PRO A 90 12.90 -2.73 -7.06
C PRO A 90 13.49 -1.36 -7.46
N ASN A 91 12.72 -0.27 -7.35
CA ASN A 91 13.13 1.06 -7.78
C ASN A 91 14.03 1.74 -6.73
N VAL A 92 15.32 1.88 -7.04
CA VAL A 92 16.33 2.52 -6.18
C VAL A 92 16.00 3.99 -5.85
N ARG A 93 15.31 4.72 -6.74
CA ARG A 93 14.92 6.12 -6.50
C ARG A 93 13.74 6.22 -5.54
N ALA A 94 12.82 5.26 -5.58
CA ALA A 94 11.66 5.22 -4.70
C ALA A 94 11.97 4.60 -3.33
N TRP A 95 13.00 3.75 -3.25
CA TRP A 95 13.38 3.06 -2.01
C TRP A 95 13.50 3.98 -0.78
N PRO A 96 14.22 5.12 -0.82
CA PRO A 96 14.37 5.96 0.36
C PRO A 96 13.04 6.53 0.86
N LEU A 97 12.11 6.81 -0.06
CA LEU A 97 10.77 7.28 0.31
C LEU A 97 9.96 6.18 0.99
N VAL A 98 10.01 4.95 0.47
CA VAL A 98 9.30 3.81 1.06
C VAL A 98 9.92 3.43 2.41
N GLU A 99 11.25 3.43 2.51
CA GLU A 99 11.95 3.20 3.78
C GLU A 99 11.54 4.26 4.82
N GLU A 100 11.50 5.53 4.43
CA GLU A 100 11.04 6.60 5.30
C GLU A 100 9.57 6.40 5.67
N TRP A 101 8.69 6.10 4.72
CA TRP A 101 7.27 5.80 4.97
C TRP A 101 7.07 4.72 6.05
N LEU A 102 7.93 3.70 6.03
CA LEU A 102 7.89 2.56 6.94
C LEU A 102 8.61 2.78 8.27
N ARG A 103 9.45 3.82 8.38
CA ARG A 103 10.19 4.15 9.61
C ARG A 103 9.22 4.31 10.78
N ASP A 104 9.58 3.69 11.91
CA ASP A 104 8.87 3.74 13.20
C ASP A 104 7.42 3.23 13.22
N ARG A 105 6.94 2.58 12.14
CA ARG A 105 5.56 2.01 12.11
C ARG A 105 5.30 0.93 13.15
N HIS A 106 6.35 0.25 13.61
CA HIS A 106 6.25 -0.75 14.68
C HIS A 106 6.11 -0.14 16.09
N SER A 107 6.56 1.09 16.30
CA SER A 107 6.66 1.69 17.64
C SER A 107 5.72 2.87 17.87
N ARG A 108 5.26 3.55 16.81
CA ARG A 108 4.52 4.82 16.94
C ARG A 108 3.06 4.78 16.48
N ASP A 109 2.65 3.77 15.73
CA ASP A 109 1.37 3.87 15.01
C ASP A 109 0.26 2.93 15.51
N CYS A 110 0.50 2.06 16.51
CA CYS A 110 -0.48 1.07 17.00
C CYS A 110 -1.12 0.23 15.87
N MET A 111 -0.53 0.25 14.67
CA MET A 111 -0.97 -0.50 13.53
C MET A 111 -0.60 -1.94 13.86
N ALA A 112 -1.61 -2.77 14.10
CA ALA A 112 -1.44 -4.20 14.22
C ALA A 112 -1.01 -4.71 12.83
N THR A 113 0.25 -4.45 12.44
CA THR A 113 0.77 -4.77 11.12
C THR A 113 2.24 -5.15 11.22
N GLU A 114 2.57 -6.35 10.79
CA GLU A 114 3.94 -6.77 10.54
C GLU A 114 4.32 -6.31 9.12
N VAL A 115 5.43 -5.61 8.97
CA VAL A 115 5.79 -4.93 7.72
C VAL A 115 7.18 -5.32 7.26
N LEU A 116 7.32 -5.50 5.95
CA LEU A 116 8.59 -5.84 5.31
C LEU A 116 8.79 -4.99 4.05
N LEU A 117 10.01 -4.49 3.86
CA LEU A 117 10.48 -3.86 2.63
C LEU A 117 11.53 -4.74 1.96
N VAL A 118 11.29 -5.11 0.71
CA VAL A 118 12.16 -5.97 -0.10
C VAL A 118 12.24 -5.46 -1.52
N SER A 119 13.29 -5.84 -2.26
CA SER A 119 13.44 -5.48 -3.67
C SER A 119 12.78 -6.47 -4.63
N ARG A 120 12.57 -7.71 -4.19
CA ARG A 120 11.97 -8.79 -4.99
C ARG A 120 10.82 -9.45 -4.23
N LEU A 121 9.81 -9.93 -4.95
CA LEU A 121 8.60 -10.49 -4.36
C LEU A 121 8.91 -11.75 -3.53
N GLU A 122 9.80 -12.60 -4.01
CA GLU A 122 10.26 -13.83 -3.36
C GLU A 122 10.95 -13.61 -2.01
N ASP A 123 11.50 -12.41 -1.77
CA ASP A 123 12.11 -12.06 -0.49
C ASP A 123 11.05 -11.77 0.58
N ALA A 124 9.78 -11.60 0.19
CA ALA A 124 8.66 -11.44 1.13
C ALA A 124 8.25 -12.73 1.85
N LYS A 125 8.97 -13.84 1.61
CA LYS A 125 8.72 -15.16 2.19
C LYS A 125 8.80 -15.24 3.72
N SER A 126 9.34 -14.22 4.38
CA SER A 126 9.34 -14.14 5.84
C SER A 126 7.98 -13.79 6.43
N LEU A 127 7.09 -13.18 5.62
CA LEU A 127 5.73 -12.83 6.01
C LEU A 127 4.68 -13.67 5.29
N PHE A 128 4.89 -13.93 4.00
CA PHE A 128 3.94 -14.65 3.14
C PHE A 128 4.49 -16.01 2.77
N ASP A 129 3.65 -17.03 2.71
CA ASP A 129 4.11 -18.35 2.28
C ASP A 129 4.36 -18.40 0.76
N SER A 130 4.96 -19.51 0.30
CA SER A 130 5.33 -19.64 -1.13
C SER A 130 4.12 -19.75 -2.06
N ASP A 131 2.99 -20.29 -1.57
CA ASP A 131 1.78 -20.44 -2.37
C ASP A 131 1.09 -19.08 -2.53
N GLU A 132 1.01 -18.28 -1.45
CA GLU A 132 0.54 -16.90 -1.47
C GLU A 132 1.35 -16.04 -2.45
N LEU A 133 2.68 -16.12 -2.40
CA LEU A 133 3.55 -15.38 -3.30
C LEU A 133 3.44 -15.86 -4.76
N ALA A 134 3.20 -17.15 -4.98
CA ALA A 134 2.95 -17.68 -6.33
C ALA A 134 1.66 -17.11 -6.92
N LEU A 135 0.58 -17.01 -6.13
CA LEU A 135 -0.68 -16.38 -6.57
C LEU A 135 -0.44 -14.93 -7.02
N VAL A 136 0.35 -14.17 -6.27
CA VAL A 136 0.66 -12.76 -6.58
C VAL A 136 1.52 -12.65 -7.83
N ARG A 137 2.57 -13.48 -7.95
CA ARG A 137 3.46 -13.52 -9.11
C ARG A 137 2.72 -13.86 -10.39
N ASP A 138 1.89 -14.89 -10.34
CA ASP A 138 1.21 -15.45 -11.51
C ASP A 138 -0.18 -14.80 -11.74
N TRP A 139 -0.53 -13.81 -10.89
CA TRP A 139 -1.77 -13.05 -10.93
C TRP A 139 -3.06 -13.89 -10.87
N ILE A 140 -3.04 -14.94 -10.05
CA ILE A 140 -4.13 -15.92 -9.97
C ILE A 140 -5.19 -15.44 -8.97
N GLY A 141 -6.45 -15.36 -9.42
CA GLY A 141 -7.61 -15.08 -8.56
C GLY A 141 -7.76 -13.64 -8.10
N PHE A 142 -6.97 -12.70 -8.64
CA PHE A 142 -7.07 -11.28 -8.32
C PHE A 142 -8.13 -10.57 -9.16
N SER A 143 -9.05 -9.88 -8.48
CA SER A 143 -10.03 -8.98 -9.09
C SER A 143 -9.64 -7.53 -8.82
N GLU A 144 -9.78 -6.66 -9.82
CA GLU A 144 -9.58 -5.22 -9.63
C GLU A 144 -10.70 -4.66 -8.75
N LEU A 145 -10.31 -3.89 -7.73
CA LEU A 145 -11.23 -3.20 -6.83
C LEU A 145 -11.48 -1.76 -7.27
N LYS A 146 -10.39 -1.02 -7.44
CA LYS A 146 -10.42 0.42 -7.63
C LYS A 146 -9.08 0.91 -8.16
N ARG A 147 -9.16 1.90 -9.04
CA ARG A 147 -8.07 2.74 -9.49
C ARG A 147 -8.15 4.06 -8.72
N PHE A 148 -7.07 4.40 -8.00
CA PHE A 148 -6.93 5.66 -7.28
C PHE A 148 -6.16 6.63 -8.16
N GLU A 149 -6.67 7.83 -8.34
CA GLU A 149 -6.13 8.84 -9.26
C GLU A 149 -6.11 10.20 -8.57
N ALA A 150 -5.01 10.95 -8.73
CA ALA A 150 -5.01 12.32 -8.25
C ALA A 150 -6.13 13.09 -8.97
N PRO A 151 -6.92 13.89 -8.25
CA PRO A 151 -7.85 14.80 -8.89
C PRO A 151 -7.05 15.69 -9.85
N GLU A 152 -7.53 15.85 -11.08
CA GLU A 152 -6.91 16.80 -12.01
C GLU A 152 -6.82 18.16 -11.31
N PRO A 153 -5.66 18.86 -11.36
CA PRO A 153 -5.58 20.21 -10.82
C PRO A 153 -6.64 21.02 -11.56
N SER A 154 -7.67 21.45 -10.82
CA SER A 154 -8.76 22.20 -11.39
C SER A 154 -8.16 23.38 -12.15
N ALA A 155 -8.41 23.43 -13.46
CA ALA A 155 -8.06 24.57 -14.29
C ALA A 155 -8.79 25.78 -13.70
N ARG A 156 -8.09 26.53 -12.85
CA ARG A 156 -8.58 27.80 -12.32
C ARG A 156 -8.62 28.76 -13.51
N TYR A 157 -9.83 29.07 -13.97
CA TYR A 157 -10.12 30.27 -14.75
C TYR A 157 -10.08 31.50 -13.86
#